data_AF-A0A0F6YIR3-F1
#
_entry.id   AF-A0A0F6YIR3-F1
#
_cell.length_a   1.000
_cell.length_b   1.000
_cell.length_c   1.000
_cell.angle_alpha   90.00
_cell.angle_beta   90.00
_cell.angle_gamma   90.00
#
_symmetry.space_group_name_H-M   'P 1'
#
loop_
_entity.id
_entity.type
_entity.pdbx_description
1 polymer ?
#
loop_
_entity_poly.entity_id
_entity_poly.type
_entity_poly.pdbx_seq_one_letter_code
_entity_poly.pdbx_strand_id
1 'polypeptide(L)'
;MRRTKKWLWMMSAGLALSACSESRGATPDAARETTGDAGAIVTPPLPLPYYEVPVADPALAPHALFFVPDVHVIVAAGEVTLTYDFPPDLSGVEDQTVTLRGPVGPVAGREIEGTTLSDAVGTGTCTVDAAGVARCTEIFTALPIDYAAALTAVEAGAANAEEALARRAVVDAFVSDPIGIVVFDLATALEPSGGDDDDDHEEHD
;
A
#
# COMPACT_ATOMS: atom_id res chain seq x y z
N MET A 1 -0.86 48.23 7.05
CA MET A 1 -2.31 48.25 7.34
C MET A 1 -2.78 46.83 7.61
N ARG A 2 -3.23 46.54 8.84
CA ARG A 2 -3.65 45.21 9.31
C ARG A 2 -5.13 44.99 8.99
N ARG A 3 -5.51 43.83 8.44
CA ARG A 3 -6.91 43.36 8.40
C ARG A 3 -6.99 41.90 8.86
N THR A 4 -7.26 41.73 10.14
CA THR A 4 -7.67 40.47 10.77
C THR A 4 -9.13 40.18 10.44
N LYS A 5 -9.42 39.01 9.85
CA LYS A 5 -10.79 38.45 9.75
C LYS A 5 -10.95 37.37 10.82
N LYS A 6 -11.72 37.70 11.85
CA LYS A 6 -12.28 36.76 12.82
C LYS A 6 -13.51 36.11 12.19
N TRP A 7 -13.61 34.79 12.22
CA TRP A 7 -14.88 34.09 11.98
C TRP A 7 -15.27 33.25 13.18
N LEU A 8 -16.57 33.29 13.40
CA LEU A 8 -17.32 33.02 14.61
C LEU A 8 -17.70 31.54 14.65
N TRP A 9 -17.76 30.99 15.87
CA TRP A 9 -18.21 29.66 16.21
C TRP A 9 -19.69 29.42 15.90
N MET A 10 -20.08 28.19 15.58
CA MET A 10 -21.41 27.68 15.89
C MET A 10 -21.36 26.18 16.20
N MET A 11 -21.51 25.86 17.49
CA MET A 11 -21.84 24.54 18.00
C MET A 11 -23.29 24.20 17.68
N SER A 12 -23.58 22.94 17.39
CA SER A 12 -24.93 22.39 17.50
C SER A 12 -24.84 20.97 18.05
N ALA A 13 -25.30 20.82 19.29
CA ALA A 13 -25.51 19.57 19.98
C ALA A 13 -26.92 19.06 19.68
N GLY A 14 -27.04 17.83 19.19
CA GLY A 14 -28.30 17.13 19.01
C GLY A 14 -28.33 15.88 19.88
N LEU A 15 -28.98 15.98 21.04
CA LEU A 15 -29.40 14.84 21.87
C LEU A 15 -30.80 14.43 21.42
N ALA A 16 -30.98 13.17 21.05
CA ALA A 16 -32.30 12.55 20.93
C ALA A 16 -32.29 11.20 21.66
N LEU A 17 -33.06 11.14 22.75
CA LEU A 17 -33.45 9.96 23.52
C LEU A 17 -34.87 9.56 23.10
N SER A 18 -35.08 8.28 22.79
CA SER A 18 -36.35 7.51 22.87
C SER A 18 -36.16 6.19 22.13
N ALA A 19 -36.71 5.03 22.48
CA ALA A 19 -37.52 4.58 23.61
C ALA A 19 -37.51 3.04 23.58
N CYS A 20 -37.88 2.43 24.71
CA CYS A 20 -37.92 0.99 24.95
C CYS A 20 -38.83 0.20 23.99
N SER A 21 -38.48 -1.06 23.73
CA SER A 21 -39.47 -2.14 23.64
C SER A 21 -38.87 -3.48 24.05
N GLU A 22 -39.51 -4.02 25.08
CA GLU A 22 -39.29 -5.31 25.70
C GLU A 22 -40.10 -6.38 24.93
N SER A 23 -39.47 -7.49 24.55
CA SER A 23 -40.19 -8.67 24.06
C SER A 23 -39.54 -9.95 24.60
N ARG A 24 -40.38 -10.76 25.25
CA ARG A 24 -40.04 -12.03 25.89
C ARG A 24 -40.04 -13.18 24.88
N GLY A 25 -39.07 -14.07 25.04
CA GLY A 25 -39.30 -15.51 24.98
C GLY A 25 -38.85 -16.23 23.72
N ALA A 26 -37.77 -17.01 23.85
CA ALA A 26 -37.69 -18.42 23.45
C ALA A 26 -36.32 -18.98 23.86
N THR A 27 -36.31 -20.02 24.69
CA THR A 27 -35.15 -20.90 24.85
C THR A 27 -35.05 -21.83 23.64
N PRO A 28 -33.84 -22.03 23.11
CA PRO A 28 -33.44 -23.35 22.69
C PRO A 28 -32.12 -23.77 23.34
N ASP A 29 -32.17 -24.94 23.95
CA ASP A 29 -31.05 -25.78 24.32
C ASP A 29 -30.30 -26.15 23.03
N ALA A 30 -29.11 -25.60 22.80
CA ALA A 30 -28.21 -26.06 21.74
C ALA A 30 -26.78 -25.60 22.00
N ALA A 31 -25.89 -26.59 22.02
CA ALA A 31 -24.47 -26.50 21.74
C ALA A 31 -23.65 -25.52 22.59
N ARG A 32 -22.96 -26.09 23.57
CA ARG A 32 -21.71 -25.58 24.13
C ARG A 32 -20.74 -25.27 22.97
N GLU A 33 -20.71 -24.02 22.56
CA GLU A 33 -19.67 -23.48 21.68
C GLU A 33 -18.34 -23.60 22.41
N THR A 34 -17.54 -24.57 21.97
CA THR A 34 -16.11 -24.55 22.23
C THR A 34 -15.60 -23.34 21.44
N THR A 35 -15.51 -22.20 22.11
CA THR A 35 -14.77 -21.04 21.64
C THR A 35 -13.32 -21.50 21.54
N GLY A 36 -12.97 -22.08 20.40
CA GLY A 36 -11.60 -22.19 19.96
C GLY A 36 -11.14 -20.75 19.81
N ASP A 37 -10.40 -20.29 20.80
CA ASP A 37 -9.48 -19.18 20.66
C ASP A 37 -8.51 -19.59 19.54
N ALA A 38 -8.92 -19.35 18.30
CA ALA A 38 -8.04 -19.32 17.16
C ALA A 38 -7.15 -18.11 17.42
N GLY A 39 -6.11 -18.34 18.23
CA GLY A 39 -5.09 -17.35 18.50
C GLY A 39 -4.70 -16.78 17.15
N ALA A 40 -4.98 -15.49 16.97
CA ALA A 40 -4.61 -14.79 15.75
C ALA A 40 -3.14 -15.10 15.53
N ILE A 41 -2.83 -15.82 14.44
CA ILE A 41 -1.45 -16.03 14.03
C ILE A 41 -1.00 -14.63 13.63
N VAL A 42 -0.38 -13.93 14.58
CA VAL A 42 0.30 -12.66 14.33
C VAL A 42 1.54 -13.03 13.56
N THR A 43 1.40 -13.18 12.25
CA THR A 43 2.55 -13.24 11.35
C THR A 43 3.34 -11.96 11.57
N PRO A 44 4.63 -12.04 11.95
CA PRO A 44 5.45 -10.84 12.09
C PRO A 44 5.40 -10.07 10.76
N PRO A 45 5.28 -8.74 10.79
CA PRO A 45 5.25 -7.97 9.56
C PRO A 45 6.54 -8.22 8.77
N LEU A 46 6.42 -8.42 7.45
CA LEU A 46 7.58 -8.44 6.56
C LEU A 46 8.38 -7.14 6.76
N PRO A 47 9.72 -7.20 6.68
CA PRO A 47 10.53 -6.00 6.67
C PRO A 47 10.11 -5.12 5.48
N LEU A 48 10.12 -3.80 5.68
CA LEU A 48 9.94 -2.85 4.59
C LEU A 48 11.16 -2.93 3.64
N PRO A 49 10.97 -2.72 2.33
CA PRO A 49 9.71 -2.48 1.63
C PRO A 49 8.93 -3.78 1.30
N TYR A 50 7.61 -3.67 1.16
CA TYR A 50 6.76 -4.78 0.69
C TYR A 50 5.59 -4.28 -0.16
N TYR A 51 5.04 -5.20 -0.94
CA TYR A 51 3.80 -5.05 -1.70
C TYR A 51 2.68 -5.83 -1.02
N GLU A 52 1.51 -5.22 -0.90
CA GLU A 52 0.31 -5.83 -0.32
C GLU A 52 -0.79 -5.88 -1.38
N VAL A 53 -1.42 -7.05 -1.54
CA VAL A 53 -2.61 -7.22 -2.38
C VAL A 53 -3.85 -7.23 -1.49
N PRO A 54 -4.78 -6.27 -1.64
CA PRO A 54 -6.04 -6.30 -0.92
C PRO A 54 -6.84 -7.57 -1.25
N VAL A 55 -7.14 -8.37 -0.22
CA VAL A 55 -7.93 -9.59 -0.35
C VAL A 55 -9.22 -9.50 0.46
N ALA A 56 -10.31 -10.01 -0.11
CA ALA A 56 -11.61 -10.02 0.57
C ALA A 56 -11.67 -11.08 1.69
N ASP A 57 -10.95 -12.19 1.53
CA ASP A 57 -10.88 -13.25 2.53
C ASP A 57 -9.73 -12.98 3.52
N PRO A 58 -10.01 -12.74 4.81
CA PRO A 58 -8.98 -12.51 5.82
C PRO A 58 -8.00 -13.68 5.99
N ALA A 59 -8.40 -14.91 5.64
CA ALA A 59 -7.50 -16.07 5.69
C ALA A 59 -6.35 -15.98 4.68
N LEU A 60 -6.52 -15.20 3.61
CA LEU A 60 -5.48 -14.99 2.60
C LEU A 60 -4.51 -13.86 2.97
N ALA A 61 -4.86 -12.99 3.93
CA ALA A 61 -4.06 -11.82 4.29
C ALA A 61 -2.59 -12.13 4.62
N PRO A 62 -2.24 -13.22 5.35
CA PRO A 62 -0.84 -13.57 5.59
C PRO A 62 -0.04 -13.94 4.33
N HIS A 63 -0.74 -14.30 3.25
CA HIS A 63 -0.15 -14.72 1.96
C HIS A 63 -0.19 -13.60 0.91
N ALA A 64 -0.81 -12.46 1.23
CA ALA A 64 -1.01 -11.35 0.32
C ALA A 64 0.10 -10.29 0.39
N LEU A 65 1.25 -10.66 0.93
CA LEU A 65 2.41 -9.80 1.11
C LEU A 65 3.60 -10.33 0.30
N PHE A 66 4.20 -9.47 -0.49
CA PHE A 66 5.32 -9.78 -1.38
C PHE A 66 6.48 -8.84 -1.10
N PHE A 67 7.70 -9.36 -1.15
CA PHE A 67 8.89 -8.55 -0.91
C PHE A 67 9.17 -7.63 -2.11
N VAL A 68 9.57 -6.39 -1.83
CA VAL A 68 9.97 -5.40 -2.84
C VAL A 68 11.33 -4.85 -2.40
N PRO A 69 12.45 -5.29 -2.99
CA PRO A 69 13.77 -4.92 -2.49
C PRO A 69 14.10 -3.44 -2.69
N ASP A 70 13.71 -2.88 -3.83
CA ASP A 70 14.21 -1.59 -4.30
C ASP A 70 13.02 -0.65 -4.53
N VAL A 71 12.92 0.37 -3.66
CA VAL A 71 11.93 1.45 -3.76
C VAL A 71 12.67 2.78 -3.67
N HIS A 72 12.49 3.60 -4.70
CA HIS A 72 13.15 4.88 -4.85
C HIS A 72 12.12 6.00 -5.02
N VAL A 73 12.30 7.08 -4.27
CA VAL A 73 11.50 8.29 -4.39
C VAL A 73 12.43 9.46 -4.69
N ILE A 74 12.21 10.08 -5.86
CA ILE A 74 12.95 11.26 -6.29
C ILE A 74 12.02 12.46 -6.23
N VAL A 75 12.47 13.53 -5.58
CA VAL A 75 11.76 14.81 -5.54
C VAL A 75 12.57 15.87 -6.28
N ALA A 76 12.12 16.28 -7.46
CA ALA A 76 12.84 17.23 -8.29
C ALA A 76 11.88 18.13 -9.08
N ALA A 77 12.23 19.41 -9.22
CA ALA A 77 11.50 20.37 -10.06
C ALA A 77 9.97 20.45 -9.79
N GLY A 78 9.54 20.19 -8.55
CA GLY A 78 8.11 20.19 -8.17
C GLY A 78 7.34 18.92 -8.52
N GLU A 79 8.04 17.87 -8.97
CA GLU A 79 7.53 16.53 -9.26
C GLU A 79 8.10 15.50 -8.26
N VAL A 80 7.30 14.50 -7.93
CA VAL A 80 7.70 13.28 -7.22
C VAL A 80 7.65 12.13 -8.21
N THR A 81 8.73 11.36 -8.28
CA THR A 81 8.80 10.11 -9.02
C THR A 81 8.98 8.97 -8.03
N LEU A 82 8.06 8.01 -8.03
CA LEU A 82 8.17 6.74 -7.31
C LEU A 82 8.58 5.66 -8.31
N THR A 83 9.66 4.95 -8.04
CA THR A 83 10.15 3.82 -8.85
C THR A 83 10.39 2.62 -7.96
N TYR A 84 9.94 1.44 -8.38
CA TYR A 84 10.24 0.20 -7.66
C TYR A 84 10.13 -1.03 -8.55
N ASP A 85 10.72 -2.13 -8.12
CA ASP A 85 10.64 -3.42 -8.81
C ASP A 85 9.38 -4.18 -8.37
N PHE A 86 8.50 -4.44 -9.33
CA PHE A 86 7.25 -5.13 -9.12
C PHE A 86 7.48 -6.62 -8.84
N PRO A 87 6.81 -7.23 -7.84
CA PRO A 87 7.07 -8.62 -7.48
C PRO A 87 6.80 -9.61 -8.64
N PRO A 88 7.80 -10.38 -9.09
CA PRO A 88 7.60 -11.37 -10.16
C PRO A 88 6.70 -12.53 -9.73
N ASP A 89 6.63 -12.82 -8.42
CA ASP A 89 5.66 -13.76 -7.85
C ASP A 89 4.19 -13.37 -8.13
N LEU A 90 3.93 -12.08 -8.37
CA LEU A 90 2.59 -11.55 -8.59
C LEU A 90 2.29 -11.30 -10.07
N SER A 91 3.24 -10.72 -10.82
CA SER A 91 3.06 -10.43 -12.24
C SER A 91 3.53 -11.52 -13.18
N GLY A 92 4.45 -12.38 -12.75
CA GLY A 92 5.13 -13.38 -13.59
C GLY A 92 6.14 -12.78 -14.57
N VAL A 93 6.45 -11.48 -14.46
CA VAL A 93 7.42 -10.79 -15.30
C VAL A 93 8.64 -10.44 -14.45
N GLU A 94 9.78 -11.04 -14.79
CA GLU A 94 11.07 -10.71 -14.17
C GLU A 94 11.49 -9.27 -14.48
N ASP A 95 12.20 -8.63 -13.55
CA ASP A 95 12.75 -7.27 -13.68
C ASP A 95 11.71 -6.21 -14.12
N GLN A 96 10.44 -6.39 -13.74
CA GLN A 96 9.38 -5.46 -14.07
C GLN A 96 9.42 -4.24 -13.16
N THR A 97 9.91 -3.11 -13.65
CA THR A 97 9.90 -1.86 -12.89
C THR A 97 8.60 -1.07 -13.10
N VAL A 98 8.02 -0.55 -12.02
CA VAL A 98 6.93 0.43 -12.04
C VAL A 98 7.50 1.82 -11.76
N THR A 99 7.09 2.80 -12.56
CA THR A 99 7.39 4.22 -12.34
C THR A 99 6.09 5.00 -12.33
N LEU A 100 5.83 5.75 -11.27
CA LEU A 100 4.67 6.65 -11.18
C LEU A 100 5.13 8.07 -10.85
N ARG A 101 4.55 9.06 -11.53
CA ARG A 101 4.92 10.47 -11.40
C ARG A 101 3.73 11.35 -11.06
N GLY A 102 3.95 12.37 -10.27
CA GLY A 102 2.94 13.37 -9.95
C GLY A 102 3.53 14.60 -9.27
N PRO A 103 2.73 15.65 -9.05
CA PRO A 103 3.22 16.86 -8.39
C PRO A 103 3.60 16.57 -6.94
N VAL A 104 4.53 17.36 -6.39
CA VAL A 104 4.82 17.36 -4.95
C VAL A 104 3.55 17.67 -4.15
N GLY A 105 3.26 16.79 -3.21
CA GLY A 105 2.17 16.87 -2.26
C GLY A 105 2.29 18.08 -1.33
N PRO A 106 1.19 18.44 -0.64
CA PRO A 106 1.11 19.68 0.13
C PRO A 106 1.85 19.64 1.46
N VAL A 107 2.38 18.48 1.88
CA VAL A 107 2.96 18.26 3.22
C VAL A 107 4.49 18.26 3.13
N ALA A 108 5.12 19.27 3.72
CA ALA A 108 6.58 19.37 3.76
C ALA A 108 7.22 18.21 4.55
N GLY A 109 8.27 17.60 3.99
CA GLY A 109 8.92 16.39 4.51
C GLY A 109 8.14 15.10 4.26
N ARG A 110 7.03 15.18 3.52
CA ARG A 110 6.18 14.05 3.09
C ARG A 110 5.65 14.34 1.69
N GLU A 111 6.58 14.62 0.80
CA GLU A 111 6.31 15.18 -0.52
C GLU A 111 5.42 14.28 -1.39
N ILE A 112 5.32 12.99 -1.09
CA ILE A 112 4.44 12.04 -1.79
C ILE A 112 3.00 11.99 -1.22
N GLU A 113 2.75 12.59 -0.05
CA GLU A 113 1.46 12.47 0.64
C GLU A 113 0.35 13.26 -0.08
N GLY A 114 -0.80 12.63 -0.30
CA GLY A 114 -2.01 13.30 -0.80
C GLY A 114 -1.94 13.78 -2.25
N THR A 115 -0.93 13.35 -3.01
CA THR A 115 -0.84 13.56 -4.46
C THR A 115 -1.26 12.30 -5.21
N THR A 116 -1.74 12.48 -6.45
CA THR A 116 -1.99 11.37 -7.38
C THR A 116 -0.77 11.22 -8.27
N LEU A 117 -0.17 10.04 -8.23
CA LEU A 117 0.90 9.63 -9.14
C LEU A 117 0.30 8.85 -10.30
N SER A 118 0.90 8.92 -11.48
CA SER A 118 0.41 8.25 -12.67
C SER A 118 1.52 7.96 -13.66
N ASP A 119 1.30 6.94 -14.48
CA ASP A 119 2.02 6.68 -15.71
C ASP A 119 1.13 5.84 -16.66
N ALA A 120 1.67 5.39 -17.79
CA ALA A 120 0.95 4.56 -18.76
C ALA A 120 0.40 3.25 -18.18
N VAL A 121 1.03 2.70 -17.14
CA VAL A 121 0.63 1.41 -16.54
C VAL A 121 -0.52 1.54 -15.53
N GLY A 122 -0.68 2.71 -14.90
CA GLY A 122 -1.64 2.88 -13.81
C GLY A 122 -1.53 4.21 -13.05
N THR A 123 -2.22 4.26 -11.91
CA THR A 123 -2.26 5.42 -11.01
C THR A 123 -2.07 5.00 -9.57
N GLY A 124 -1.49 5.86 -8.73
CA GLY A 124 -1.32 5.63 -7.31
C GLY A 124 -1.66 6.85 -6.46
N THR A 125 -2.05 6.64 -5.21
CA THR A 125 -2.23 7.70 -4.22
C THR A 125 -1.60 7.26 -2.91
N CYS A 126 -0.78 8.14 -2.31
CA CYS A 126 0.00 7.80 -1.14
C CYS A 126 -0.47 8.53 0.12
N THR A 127 -0.39 7.83 1.23
CA THR A 127 -0.50 8.37 2.60
C THR A 127 0.78 8.08 3.35
N VAL A 128 1.18 8.97 4.26
CA VAL A 128 2.39 8.80 5.07
C VAL A 128 2.00 8.93 6.53
N ASP A 129 2.32 7.91 7.33
CA ASP A 129 1.95 7.88 8.74
C ASP A 129 2.84 8.78 9.62
N ALA A 130 2.63 8.74 10.94
CA ALA A 130 3.45 9.53 11.88
C ALA A 130 4.91 9.03 11.98
N ALA A 131 5.17 7.77 11.66
CA ALA A 131 6.49 7.14 11.70
C ALA A 131 7.30 7.36 10.41
N GLY A 132 6.67 7.86 9.34
CA GLY A 132 7.31 8.07 8.05
C GLY A 132 7.13 6.89 7.08
N VAL A 133 6.27 5.93 7.41
CA VAL A 133 5.93 4.83 6.51
C VAL A 133 4.91 5.32 5.49
N ALA A 134 5.28 5.23 4.23
CA ALA A 134 4.42 5.54 3.10
C ALA A 134 3.62 4.29 2.69
N ARG A 135 2.33 4.48 2.39
CA ARG A 135 1.43 3.48 1.80
C ARG A 135 0.82 4.07 0.55
N CYS A 136 1.20 3.56 -0.61
CA CYS A 136 0.72 4.00 -1.90
C CYS A 136 -0.25 2.96 -2.47
N THR A 137 -1.55 3.26 -2.46
CA THR A 137 -2.55 2.42 -3.12
C THR A 137 -2.52 2.69 -4.61
N GLU A 138 -2.35 1.64 -5.39
CA GLU A 138 -2.20 1.68 -6.84
C GLU A 138 -3.31 0.91 -7.54
N ILE A 139 -3.66 1.37 -8.73
CA ILE A 139 -4.62 0.74 -9.63
C ILE A 139 -3.96 0.68 -10.99
N PHE A 140 -3.70 -0.53 -11.48
CA PHE A 140 -3.10 -0.75 -12.79
C PHE A 140 -4.15 -1.03 -13.85
N THR A 141 -3.93 -0.50 -15.05
CA THR A 141 -4.82 -0.74 -16.19
C THR A 141 -4.09 -1.34 -17.39
N ALA A 142 -2.76 -1.26 -17.40
CA ALA A 142 -1.92 -1.74 -18.48
C ALA A 142 -0.61 -2.36 -18.00
N LEU A 143 -0.54 -2.81 -16.73
CA LEU A 143 0.62 -3.53 -16.23
C LEU A 143 0.74 -4.89 -16.95
N PRO A 144 1.88 -5.21 -17.58
CA PRO A 144 2.12 -6.54 -18.13
C PRO A 144 2.01 -7.62 -17.06
N ILE A 145 1.26 -8.69 -17.35
CA ILE A 145 1.09 -9.84 -16.45
C ILE A 145 1.25 -11.12 -17.28
N ASP A 146 2.20 -11.98 -16.89
CA ASP A 146 2.28 -13.38 -17.29
C ASP A 146 1.76 -14.26 -16.15
N TYR A 147 0.45 -14.51 -16.19
CA TYR A 147 -0.23 -15.29 -15.15
C TYR A 147 0.35 -16.70 -14.98
N ALA A 148 0.75 -17.36 -16.07
CA ALA A 148 1.28 -18.74 -15.98
C ALA A 148 2.65 -18.77 -15.29
N ALA A 149 3.49 -17.78 -15.59
CA ALA A 149 4.77 -17.61 -14.89
C ALA A 149 4.56 -17.24 -13.41
N ALA A 150 3.63 -16.34 -13.10
CA ALA A 150 3.29 -15.97 -11.72
C ALA A 150 2.86 -17.20 -10.89
N LEU A 151 1.98 -18.04 -11.44
CA LEU A 151 1.57 -19.29 -10.79
C LEU A 151 2.74 -20.25 -10.55
N THR A 152 3.66 -20.33 -11.50
CA THR A 152 4.85 -21.18 -11.37
C THR A 152 5.78 -20.65 -10.27
N ALA A 153 5.95 -19.33 -10.18
CA ALA A 153 6.77 -18.68 -9.17
C ALA A 153 6.21 -18.90 -7.75
N VAL A 154 4.90 -18.69 -7.54
CA VAL A 154 4.29 -18.91 -6.22
C VAL A 154 4.33 -20.38 -5.79
N GLU A 155 4.20 -21.33 -6.72
CA GLU A 155 4.35 -22.76 -6.42
C GLU A 155 5.78 -23.11 -6.04
N ALA A 156 6.77 -22.56 -6.73
CA ALA A 156 8.18 -22.81 -6.46
C ALA A 156 8.66 -22.18 -5.15
N GLY A 157 8.10 -21.02 -4.77
CA GLY A 157 8.45 -20.28 -3.56
C GLY A 157 7.72 -20.72 -2.29
N ALA A 158 6.60 -21.44 -2.40
CA ALA A 158 5.80 -21.84 -1.25
C ALA A 158 6.47 -22.93 -0.39
N ALA A 159 6.35 -22.82 0.93
CA ALA A 159 6.90 -23.83 1.84
C ALA A 159 6.11 -25.15 1.84
N ASN A 160 4.83 -25.10 1.44
CA ASN A 160 3.95 -26.25 1.34
C ASN A 160 2.77 -26.00 0.37
N ALA A 161 1.97 -27.03 0.11
CA ALA A 161 0.86 -26.96 -0.84
C ALA A 161 -0.29 -26.04 -0.41
N GLU A 162 -0.52 -25.87 0.91
CA GLU A 162 -1.56 -24.97 1.42
C GLU A 162 -1.18 -23.51 1.16
N GLU A 163 0.08 -23.15 1.44
CA GLU A 163 0.62 -21.84 1.12
C GLU A 163 0.59 -21.55 -0.39
N ALA A 164 0.98 -22.54 -1.22
CA ALA A 164 0.93 -22.40 -2.67
C ALA A 164 -0.50 -22.11 -3.17
N LEU A 165 -1.50 -22.81 -2.62
CA LEU A 165 -2.91 -22.58 -2.94
C LEU A 165 -3.39 -21.20 -2.49
N ALA A 166 -2.99 -20.76 -1.30
CA ALA A 166 -3.35 -19.43 -0.80
C ALA A 166 -2.71 -18.32 -1.63
N ARG A 167 -1.41 -18.42 -1.94
CA ARG A 167 -0.71 -17.45 -2.82
C ARG A 167 -1.29 -17.44 -4.23
N ARG A 168 -1.68 -18.59 -4.79
CA ARG A 168 -2.42 -18.63 -6.06
C ARG A 168 -3.72 -17.83 -5.99
N ALA A 169 -4.51 -17.98 -4.92
CA ALA A 169 -5.76 -17.24 -4.76
C ALA A 169 -5.53 -15.71 -4.66
N VAL A 170 -4.40 -15.28 -4.10
CA VAL A 170 -3.99 -13.87 -4.11
C VAL A 170 -3.67 -13.39 -5.53
N VAL A 171 -2.90 -14.17 -6.30
CA VAL A 171 -2.61 -13.85 -7.71
C VAL A 171 -3.91 -13.75 -8.52
N ASP A 172 -4.84 -14.68 -8.32
CA ASP A 172 -6.16 -14.65 -8.97
C ASP A 172 -6.94 -13.38 -8.64
N ALA A 173 -6.92 -12.96 -7.37
CA ALA A 173 -7.56 -11.71 -6.94
C ALA A 173 -6.93 -10.49 -7.62
N PHE A 174 -5.60 -10.41 -7.65
CA PHE A 174 -4.89 -9.31 -8.29
C PHE A 174 -5.13 -9.25 -9.80
N VAL A 175 -5.12 -10.38 -10.51
CA VAL A 175 -5.38 -10.39 -11.96
C VAL A 175 -6.81 -9.93 -12.27
N SER A 176 -7.78 -10.26 -11.42
CA SER A 176 -9.16 -9.82 -11.60
C SER A 176 -9.38 -8.35 -11.25
N ASP A 177 -8.66 -7.84 -10.26
CA ASP A 177 -8.73 -6.47 -9.77
C ASP A 177 -7.32 -6.00 -9.40
N PRO A 178 -6.55 -5.44 -10.36
CA PRO A 178 -5.11 -5.17 -10.23
C PRO A 178 -4.86 -3.91 -9.38
N ILE A 179 -5.26 -4.04 -8.13
CA ILE A 179 -5.10 -3.09 -7.05
C ILE A 179 -4.06 -3.67 -6.11
N GLY A 180 -3.14 -2.82 -5.68
CA GLY A 180 -2.21 -3.18 -4.63
C GLY A 180 -1.72 -1.97 -3.86
N ILE A 181 -0.86 -2.24 -2.89
CA ILE A 181 -0.33 -1.23 -1.99
C ILE A 181 1.16 -1.47 -1.82
N VAL A 182 1.99 -0.59 -2.36
CA VAL A 182 3.42 -0.57 -2.01
C VAL A 182 3.61 0.17 -0.69
N VAL A 183 4.35 -0.45 0.22
CA VAL A 183 4.61 0.05 1.58
C VAL A 183 6.10 0.12 1.83
N PHE A 184 6.59 1.30 2.23
CA PHE A 184 8.01 1.56 2.39
C PHE A 184 8.29 2.65 3.42
N ASP A 185 9.51 2.69 3.95
CA ASP A 185 9.97 3.81 4.78
C ASP A 185 10.45 4.95 3.88
N LEU A 186 9.80 6.11 3.97
CA LEU A 186 10.06 7.24 3.08
C LEU A 186 11.48 7.79 3.25
N ALA A 187 12.03 7.79 4.47
CA ALA A 187 13.37 8.33 4.72
C ALA A 187 14.45 7.47 4.07
N THR A 188 14.25 6.15 4.01
CA THR A 188 15.16 5.22 3.32
C THR A 188 14.99 5.22 1.80
N ALA A 189 13.78 5.45 1.30
CA ALA A 189 13.47 5.45 -0.14
C ALA A 189 13.81 6.78 -0.83
N LEU A 190 13.89 7.88 -0.09
CA LEU A 190 14.21 9.20 -0.64
C LEU A 190 15.66 9.23 -1.13
N GLU A 191 15.82 9.40 -2.43
CA GLU A 191 17.12 9.68 -3.02
C GLU A 191 17.43 11.18 -2.91
N PRO A 192 18.68 11.57 -2.61
CA PRO A 192 19.08 12.95 -2.77
C PRO A 192 18.84 13.32 -4.23
N SER A 193 18.01 14.35 -4.46
CA SER A 193 17.90 14.94 -5.79
C SER A 193 19.30 15.36 -6.21
N GLY A 194 19.82 14.72 -7.26
CA GLY A 194 21.16 14.96 -7.78
C GLY A 194 21.34 16.44 -8.09
N GLY A 195 21.81 17.18 -7.10
CA GLY A 195 22.13 18.59 -7.15
C GLY A 195 23.63 18.68 -7.31
N ASP A 196 24.03 18.95 -8.54
CA ASP A 196 25.23 19.69 -8.90
C ASP A 196 26.55 19.11 -8.36
N ASP A 197 27.00 18.01 -8.96
CA ASP A 197 28.44 17.84 -9.21
C ASP A 197 28.84 18.82 -10.34
N ASP A 198 28.73 20.13 -10.03
CA ASP A 198 29.49 21.18 -10.71
C ASP A 198 30.95 21.03 -10.27
N ASP A 199 31.58 19.90 -10.62
CA ASP A 199 33.04 19.81 -10.67
C ASP A 199 33.49 20.51 -11.96
N ASP A 200 33.39 21.85 -11.90
CA ASP A 200 34.24 22.79 -12.62
C ASP A 200 35.70 22.48 -12.27
N HIS A 201 36.25 21.41 -12.82
CA HIS A 201 37.68 21.29 -12.98
C HIS A 201 38.10 22.20 -14.12
N GLU A 202 38.17 23.50 -13.79
CA GLU A 202 38.95 24.50 -14.50
C GLU A 202 40.35 23.93 -14.79
N GLU A 203 40.57 23.70 -16.08
CA GLU A 203 41.87 23.66 -16.73
C GLU A 203 42.73 24.83 -16.23
N HIS A 204 43.80 24.54 -15.50
CA HIS A 204 44.87 25.51 -15.26
C HIS A 204 46.22 24.91 -15.67
N ASP A 205 46.61 25.28 -16.89
CA ASP A 205 47.96 25.45 -17.49
C ASP A 205 49.12 24.54 -17.06
#